data_AF-A0A970USP8-F1
#
_entry.id   AF-A0A970USP8-F1
#
_cell.length_a   1.000
_cell.length_b   1.000
_cell.length_c   1.000
_cell.angle_alpha   90.00
_cell.angle_beta   90.00
_cell.angle_gamma   90.00
#
_symmetry.space_group_name_H-M   'P 1'
#
loop_
_entity.id
_entity.type
_entity.pdbx_description
1 polymer ?
#
loop_
_entity_poly.entity_id
_entity_poly.type
_entity_poly.pdbx_seq_one_letter_code
_entity_poly.pdbx_strand_id
1 'polypeptide(L)'
;MGKLSILLLFAVALTACNSESKSVTGPQRDLVDLVNPLVGTESSYELSNGNTYPAVAVPWGMNFWTPQTGKIGNGWGYTYQSDSIRGIKQTHQPSPWINDYGAFSFMAVTGELRADQNSRASSFSHDREIAKPDYYSVFLQDYDVTAEVTPTE
;
A
#
# COMPACT_ATOMS: atom_id res chain seq x y z
N MET A 1 28.15 -3.97 -64.30
CA MET A 1 27.61 -3.10 -63.22
C MET A 1 26.67 -3.82 -62.24
N GLY A 2 25.96 -4.90 -62.61
CA GLY A 2 24.97 -5.53 -61.71
C GLY A 2 25.49 -6.37 -60.53
N LYS A 3 26.65 -7.04 -60.62
CA LYS A 3 27.14 -7.92 -59.53
C LYS A 3 27.68 -7.16 -58.31
N LEU A 4 28.24 -5.96 -58.52
CA LEU A 4 28.80 -5.14 -57.45
C LEU A 4 27.70 -4.42 -56.64
N SER A 5 26.62 -3.98 -57.29
CA SER A 5 25.44 -3.42 -56.60
C SER A 5 24.70 -4.45 -55.73
N ILE A 6 24.66 -5.72 -56.14
CA ILE A 6 24.00 -6.79 -55.37
C ILE A 6 24.80 -7.13 -54.10
N LEU A 7 26.15 -7.16 -54.17
CA LEU A 7 26.97 -7.35 -52.97
C LEU A 7 26.87 -6.18 -51.99
N LEU A 8 26.77 -4.94 -52.49
CA LEU A 8 26.59 -3.76 -51.63
C LEU A 8 25.25 -3.78 -50.89
N LEU A 9 24.16 -4.17 -51.57
CA LEU A 9 22.83 -4.29 -50.97
C LEU A 9 22.77 -5.40 -49.89
N PHE A 10 23.48 -6.51 -50.09
CA PHE A 10 23.57 -7.59 -49.10
C PHE A 10 24.37 -7.19 -47.85
N ALA A 11 25.45 -6.40 -48.02
CA ALA A 11 26.26 -5.90 -46.91
C ALA A 11 25.48 -4.90 -46.03
N VAL A 12 24.67 -4.02 -46.65
CA VAL A 12 23.83 -3.04 -45.93
C VAL A 12 22.72 -3.74 -45.12
N ALA A 13 22.13 -4.82 -45.66
CA ALA A 13 21.12 -5.62 -44.97
C ALA A 13 21.67 -6.35 -43.73
N LEU A 14 22.93 -6.81 -43.77
CA LEU A 14 23.59 -7.45 -42.63
C LEU A 14 23.90 -6.46 -41.49
N THR A 15 24.20 -5.21 -41.81
CA THR A 15 24.43 -4.16 -40.78
C THR A 15 23.14 -3.62 -40.15
N ALA A 16 21.98 -3.76 -40.80
CA ALA A 16 20.70 -3.29 -40.28
C ALA A 16 20.08 -4.21 -39.21
N CYS A 17 20.59 -5.44 -39.05
CA CYS A 17 20.11 -6.40 -38.04
C CYS A 17 20.85 -6.35 -36.71
N ASN A 18 21.85 -5.48 -36.53
CA ASN A 18 22.47 -5.24 -35.22
C ASN A 18 21.62 -4.26 -34.41
N SER A 19 20.44 -4.71 -33.99
CA SER A 19 19.73 -4.09 -32.88
C SER A 19 20.44 -4.48 -31.60
N GLU A 20 21.45 -3.70 -31.20
CA GLU A 20 21.96 -3.75 -29.83
C GLU A 20 20.78 -3.43 -28.90
N SER A 21 20.30 -4.44 -28.18
CA SER A 21 19.36 -4.21 -27.08
C SER A 21 20.10 -3.33 -26.07
N LYS A 22 19.78 -2.04 -26.04
CA LYS A 22 20.21 -1.17 -24.95
C LYS A 22 19.65 -1.78 -23.67
N SER A 23 20.48 -2.52 -22.93
CA SER A 23 20.20 -2.88 -21.56
C SER A 23 19.93 -1.56 -20.84
N VAL A 24 18.70 -1.37 -20.38
CA VAL A 24 18.33 -0.19 -19.59
C VAL A 24 19.17 -0.24 -18.32
N THR A 25 20.30 0.47 -18.29
CA THR A 25 21.19 0.60 -17.13
C THR A 25 20.66 1.68 -16.18
N GLY A 26 19.37 1.61 -15.86
CA GLY A 26 18.75 2.36 -14.77
C GLY A 26 18.47 1.41 -13.61
N PRO A 27 18.35 1.90 -12.37
CA PRO A 27 17.87 1.06 -11.27
C PRO A 27 16.52 0.46 -11.67
N GLN A 28 16.46 -0.87 -11.75
CA GLN A 28 15.22 -1.58 -12.02
C GLN A 28 14.31 -1.37 -10.80
N ARG A 29 13.34 -0.47 -10.91
CA ARG A 29 12.32 -0.29 -9.87
C ARG A 29 11.39 -1.50 -9.91
N ASP A 30 11.12 -2.08 -8.74
CA ASP A 30 10.08 -3.08 -8.63
C ASP A 30 8.72 -2.41 -8.90
N LEU A 31 7.81 -3.11 -9.55
CA LEU A 31 6.49 -2.58 -9.84
C LEU A 31 5.69 -2.33 -8.55
N VAL A 32 5.97 -3.09 -7.49
CA VAL A 32 5.34 -2.88 -6.18
C VAL A 32 5.67 -1.51 -5.59
N ASP A 33 6.85 -0.96 -5.87
CA ASP A 33 7.27 0.37 -5.40
C ASP A 33 6.46 1.52 -6.03
N LEU A 34 5.71 1.26 -7.10
CA LEU A 34 4.83 2.23 -7.75
C LEU A 34 3.42 2.23 -7.15
N VAL A 35 3.08 1.25 -6.31
CA VAL A 35 1.75 1.11 -5.73
C VAL A 35 1.62 2.03 -4.52
N ASN A 36 0.55 2.83 -4.50
CA ASN A 36 0.17 3.63 -3.33
C ASN A 36 -1.16 3.11 -2.76
N PRO A 37 -1.14 2.35 -1.65
CA PRO A 37 -2.36 1.84 -0.99
C PRO A 37 -3.29 2.94 -0.46
N LEU A 38 -2.82 4.19 -0.32
CA LEU A 38 -3.62 5.30 0.19
C LEU A 38 -4.51 5.95 -0.88
N VAL A 39 -4.36 5.58 -2.16
CA VAL A 39 -5.23 6.10 -3.23
C VAL A 39 -6.68 5.72 -2.94
N GLY A 40 -7.56 6.72 -2.84
CA GLY A 40 -9.00 6.57 -2.57
C GLY A 40 -9.39 6.57 -1.08
N THR A 41 -8.43 6.75 -0.17
CA THR A 41 -8.65 6.76 1.29
C THR A 41 -9.05 8.14 1.83
N GLU A 42 -8.83 9.20 1.07
CA GLU A 42 -9.41 10.52 1.33
C GLU A 42 -10.85 10.58 0.81
N SER A 43 -11.74 9.85 1.49
CA SER A 43 -13.16 9.77 1.17
C SER A 43 -14.01 10.09 2.39
N SER A 44 -15.25 10.53 2.15
CA SER A 44 -16.29 10.63 3.16
C SER A 44 -17.54 9.84 2.76
N TYR A 45 -18.56 9.86 3.62
CA TYR A 45 -19.86 9.28 3.31
C TYR A 45 -20.54 10.02 2.15
N GLU A 46 -20.44 11.35 2.15
CA GLU A 46 -21.09 12.25 1.20
C GLU A 46 -20.47 12.19 -0.19
N LEU A 47 -19.14 12.02 -0.26
CA LEU A 47 -18.42 11.96 -1.53
C LEU A 47 -17.24 10.98 -1.46
N SER A 48 -17.26 10.03 -2.38
CA SER A 48 -16.21 9.03 -2.54
C SER A 48 -15.16 9.48 -3.54
N ASN A 49 -13.89 9.44 -3.13
CA ASN A 49 -12.72 9.44 -4.01
C ASN A 49 -12.19 8.01 -4.28
N GLY A 50 -12.91 6.98 -3.83
CA GLY A 50 -12.54 5.58 -3.97
C GLY A 50 -13.14 4.69 -2.89
N ASN A 51 -13.25 5.22 -1.66
CA ASN A 51 -13.77 4.49 -0.48
C ASN A 51 -12.92 3.23 -0.19
N THR A 52 -11.60 3.40 -0.29
CA THR A 52 -10.62 2.35 -0.01
C THR A 52 -10.05 2.51 1.40
N TYR A 53 -9.32 1.49 1.84
CA TYR A 53 -8.41 1.53 2.96
C TYR A 53 -7.07 0.93 2.50
N PRO A 54 -5.93 1.27 3.13
CA PRO A 54 -4.64 0.75 2.73
C PRO A 54 -4.51 -0.73 3.13
N ALA A 55 -4.96 -1.61 2.24
CA ALA A 55 -4.86 -3.05 2.42
C ALA A 55 -3.41 -3.52 2.31
N VAL A 56 -2.90 -4.08 3.40
CA VAL A 56 -1.59 -4.72 3.51
C VAL A 56 -1.83 -6.21 3.43
N ALA A 57 -1.55 -6.80 2.27
CA ALA A 57 -1.88 -8.18 1.96
C ALA A 57 -1.03 -8.74 0.81
N VAL A 58 -0.91 -10.07 0.78
CA VAL A 58 -0.54 -10.78 -0.45
C VAL A 58 -1.75 -10.83 -1.40
N PRO A 59 -1.55 -11.02 -2.72
CA PRO A 59 -2.66 -11.17 -3.66
C PRO A 59 -3.64 -12.25 -3.22
N TRP A 60 -4.91 -11.87 -3.05
CA TRP A 60 -6.00 -12.75 -2.58
C TRP A 60 -5.78 -13.40 -1.21
N GLY A 61 -4.97 -12.79 -0.35
CA GLY A 61 -4.82 -13.23 1.04
C GLY A 61 -6.17 -13.39 1.73
N MET A 62 -6.29 -14.42 2.56
CA MET A 62 -7.48 -14.66 3.36
C MET A 62 -7.65 -13.55 4.40
N ASN A 63 -6.56 -13.07 4.99
CA ASN A 63 -6.59 -12.03 6.01
C ASN A 63 -5.85 -10.77 5.56
N PHE A 64 -6.56 -9.66 5.37
CA PHE A 64 -5.92 -8.36 5.11
C PHE A 64 -5.63 -7.64 6.42
N TRP A 65 -4.59 -6.81 6.42
CA TRP A 65 -4.27 -5.90 7.52
C TRP A 65 -4.43 -4.45 7.09
N THR A 66 -4.89 -3.59 7.99
CA THR A 66 -5.00 -2.15 7.74
C THR A 66 -4.84 -1.36 9.05
N PRO A 67 -4.23 -0.17 9.05
CA PRO A 67 -4.45 0.78 10.13
C PRO A 67 -5.94 1.08 10.30
N GLN A 68 -6.36 1.24 11.55
CA GLN A 68 -7.73 1.60 11.92
C GLN A 68 -7.74 2.98 12.57
N THR A 69 -8.24 3.98 11.85
CA THR A 69 -8.49 5.32 12.39
C THR A 69 -9.94 5.50 12.81
N GLY A 70 -10.89 4.82 12.17
CA GLY A 70 -12.32 4.83 12.49
C GLY A 70 -12.69 4.03 13.74
N LYS A 71 -13.83 4.36 14.36
CA LYS A 71 -14.35 3.59 15.51
C LYS A 71 -14.69 2.16 15.08
N ILE A 72 -14.56 1.21 16.01
CA ILE A 72 -14.96 -0.19 15.78
C ILE A 72 -16.41 -0.24 15.29
N GLY A 73 -16.65 -0.91 14.16
CA GLY A 73 -17.95 -1.03 13.50
C GLY A 73 -18.26 0.04 12.45
N ASN A 74 -17.45 1.11 12.34
CA ASN A 74 -17.58 2.07 11.25
C ASN A 74 -16.98 1.52 9.95
N GLY A 75 -17.75 1.56 8.85
CA GLY A 75 -17.29 1.15 7.52
C GLY A 75 -16.14 2.00 6.98
N TRP A 76 -16.04 3.27 7.37
CA TRP A 76 -14.84 4.10 7.12
C TRP A 76 -13.81 3.81 8.21
N GLY A 77 -13.27 2.59 8.19
CA GLY A 77 -12.30 2.09 9.17
C GLY A 77 -10.95 2.81 9.11
N TYR A 78 -10.58 3.35 7.95
CA TYR A 78 -9.46 4.26 7.74
C TYR A 78 -9.93 5.44 6.89
N THR A 79 -9.52 6.65 7.25
CA THR A 79 -9.65 7.84 6.39
C THR A 79 -8.39 8.67 6.48
N TYR A 80 -7.92 9.16 5.33
CA TYR A 80 -6.68 9.94 5.24
C TYR A 80 -6.70 11.22 6.11
N GLN A 81 -7.87 11.79 6.37
CA GLN A 81 -7.98 13.02 7.16
C GLN A 81 -7.92 12.78 8.68
N SER A 82 -7.86 11.52 9.12
CA SER A 82 -7.79 11.20 10.55
C SER A 82 -6.42 11.53 11.14
N ASP A 83 -6.41 12.12 12.33
CA ASP A 83 -5.19 12.48 13.08
C ASP A 83 -4.80 11.45 14.14
N SER A 84 -5.60 10.40 14.31
CA SER A 84 -5.45 9.39 15.35
C SER A 84 -5.69 7.97 14.82
N ILE A 85 -4.89 7.04 15.33
CA ILE A 85 -4.96 5.62 15.02
C ILE A 85 -5.29 4.83 16.29
N ARG A 86 -6.12 3.80 16.15
CA ARG A 86 -6.70 2.99 17.24
C ARG A 86 -6.17 1.56 17.29
N GLY A 87 -5.33 1.21 16.31
CA GLY A 87 -4.70 -0.09 16.14
C GLY A 87 -4.43 -0.42 14.68
N ILE A 88 -3.76 -1.55 14.48
CA ILE A 88 -3.66 -2.26 13.20
C ILE A 88 -4.66 -3.42 13.27
N LYS A 89 -5.56 -3.46 12.30
CA LYS A 89 -6.76 -4.30 12.27
C LYS A 89 -6.62 -5.38 11.19
N GLN A 90 -6.91 -6.63 11.57
CA GLN A 90 -7.23 -7.68 10.59
C GLN A 90 -8.65 -7.43 10.06
N THR A 91 -8.85 -7.47 8.75
CA THR A 91 -10.11 -7.12 8.09
C THR A 91 -10.41 -8.01 6.89
N HIS A 92 -11.69 -8.18 6.60
CA HIS A 92 -12.24 -8.79 5.38
C HIS A 92 -13.21 -7.85 4.67
N GLN A 93 -13.20 -6.56 5.02
CA GLN A 93 -14.19 -5.58 4.57
C GLN A 93 -14.09 -5.32 3.05
N PRO A 94 -15.10 -5.64 2.23
CA PRO A 94 -15.00 -5.36 0.79
C PRO A 94 -15.37 -3.91 0.44
N SER A 95 -16.14 -3.23 1.28
CA SER A 95 -16.51 -1.81 1.12
C SER A 95 -17.06 -1.26 2.45
N PRO A 96 -17.05 0.08 2.66
CA PRO A 96 -17.63 0.67 3.87
C PRO A 96 -19.13 0.36 4.03
N TRP A 97 -19.84 0.09 2.92
CA TRP A 97 -21.28 -0.16 2.90
C TRP A 97 -21.66 -1.57 3.35
N ILE A 98 -20.84 -2.56 2.98
CA ILE A 98 -21.01 -3.96 3.39
C ILE A 98 -20.47 -4.19 4.80
N ASN A 99 -19.48 -3.38 5.21
CA ASN A 99 -18.80 -3.50 6.49
C ASN A 99 -18.00 -4.81 6.59
N ASP A 100 -17.56 -5.14 7.79
CA ASP A 100 -16.54 -6.15 8.05
C ASP A 100 -17.04 -7.35 8.85
N TYR A 101 -16.27 -8.43 8.83
CA TYR A 101 -16.49 -9.63 9.63
C TYR A 101 -15.16 -10.27 10.05
N GLY A 102 -15.18 -11.12 11.10
CA GLY A 102 -13.99 -11.84 11.54
C GLY A 102 -12.80 -10.94 11.90
N ALA A 103 -13.07 -9.71 12.37
CA ALA A 103 -12.07 -8.67 12.56
C ALA A 103 -11.64 -8.54 14.02
N PHE A 104 -10.35 -8.26 14.23
CA PHE A 104 -9.77 -7.86 15.51
C PHE A 104 -8.63 -6.86 15.27
N SER A 105 -8.13 -6.21 16.32
CA SER A 105 -7.04 -5.24 16.20
C SER A 105 -6.00 -5.40 17.30
N PHE A 106 -4.76 -5.07 16.97
CA PHE A 106 -3.66 -4.89 17.91
C PHE A 106 -3.29 -3.42 18.00
N MET A 107 -2.98 -2.95 19.21
CA MET A 107 -2.45 -1.61 19.45
C MET A 107 -1.24 -1.74 20.36
N ALA A 108 -0.08 -1.32 19.88
CA ALA A 108 1.12 -1.25 20.70
C ALA A 108 1.00 -0.03 21.64
N VAL A 109 1.18 -0.26 22.93
CA VAL A 109 1.06 0.78 23.96
C VAL A 109 2.21 0.68 24.94
N THR A 110 2.61 1.83 25.50
CA THR A 110 3.56 1.95 26.61
C THR A 110 2.87 2.66 27.78
N GLY A 111 3.37 2.44 29.00
CA GLY A 111 2.80 3.05 30.20
C GLY A 111 1.54 2.33 30.71
N GLU A 112 0.50 3.10 31.03
CA GLU A 112 -0.74 2.57 31.58
C GLU A 112 -1.54 1.77 30.54
N LEU A 113 -1.99 0.57 30.92
CA LEU A 113 -2.83 -0.25 30.06
C LEU A 113 -4.20 0.40 29.86
N ARG A 114 -4.50 0.77 28.62
CA ARG A 114 -5.80 1.31 28.20
C ARG A 114 -6.48 0.37 27.22
N ALA A 115 -7.59 -0.24 27.63
CA ALA A 115 -8.32 -1.19 26.79
C ALA A 115 -9.33 -0.50 25.86
N ASP A 116 -9.97 0.58 26.31
CA ASP A 116 -10.97 1.30 25.51
C ASP A 116 -10.34 1.92 24.24
N GLN A 117 -11.02 1.74 23.11
CA GLN A 117 -10.52 2.12 21.78
C GLN A 117 -10.21 3.62 21.63
N ASN A 118 -10.90 4.49 22.37
CA ASN A 118 -10.66 5.93 22.29
C ASN A 118 -9.52 6.31 23.23
N SER A 119 -9.51 5.75 24.44
CA SER A 119 -8.46 6.02 25.42
C SER A 119 -7.07 5.51 25.00
N ARG A 120 -7.03 4.44 24.20
CA ARG A 120 -5.79 3.83 23.69
C ARG A 120 -5.33 4.39 22.34
N ALA A 121 -6.12 5.28 21.73
CA ALA A 121 -5.75 5.84 20.43
C ALA A 121 -4.48 6.68 20.58
N SER A 122 -3.66 6.70 19.53
CA SER A 122 -2.47 7.54 19.47
C SER A 122 -2.62 8.55 18.34
N SER A 123 -2.15 9.77 18.55
CA SER A 123 -1.84 10.67 17.43
C SER A 123 -0.80 10.03 16.49
N PHE A 124 -0.94 10.28 15.19
CA PHE A 124 0.01 9.86 14.15
C PHE A 124 0.09 10.93 13.04
N SER A 125 1.03 10.79 12.10
CA SER A 125 1.15 11.66 10.92
C SER A 125 1.59 10.83 9.72
N HIS A 126 1.11 11.17 8.53
CA HIS A 126 1.53 10.54 7.28
C HIS A 126 3.03 10.72 6.99
N ASP A 127 3.68 11.75 7.55
CA ASP A 127 5.13 11.94 7.44
C ASP A 127 5.93 10.82 8.11
N ARG A 128 5.30 10.11 9.06
CA ARG A 128 5.87 8.96 9.78
C ARG A 128 4.98 7.72 9.62
N GLU A 129 4.35 7.61 8.46
CA GLU A 129 3.60 6.44 8.02
C GLU A 129 4.23 5.90 6.73
N ILE A 130 4.36 4.58 6.66
CA ILE A 130 4.73 3.88 5.43
C ILE A 130 3.60 2.91 5.12
N ALA A 131 2.97 3.10 3.97
CA ALA A 131 1.94 2.20 3.46
C ALA A 131 2.40 1.57 2.14
N LYS A 132 2.63 0.25 2.16
CA LYS A 132 2.92 -0.58 0.99
C LYS A 132 2.02 -1.82 0.99
N PRO A 133 1.78 -2.46 -0.17
CA PRO A 133 0.97 -3.68 -0.22
C PRO A 133 1.51 -4.80 0.68
N ASP A 134 2.83 -4.90 0.85
CA ASP A 134 3.55 -5.96 1.56
C ASP A 134 4.08 -5.54 2.95
N TYR A 135 3.94 -4.27 3.32
CA TYR A 135 4.48 -3.75 4.58
C TYR A 135 3.77 -2.46 5.00
N TYR A 136 3.45 -2.35 6.28
CA TYR A 136 2.97 -1.13 6.90
C TYR A 136 3.74 -0.80 8.16
N SER A 137 4.00 0.50 8.36
CA SER A 137 4.66 1.02 9.56
C SER A 137 4.09 2.38 9.92
N VAL A 138 3.91 2.60 11.23
CA VAL A 138 3.43 3.87 11.76
C VAL A 138 4.08 4.17 13.09
N PHE A 139 4.49 5.42 13.26
CA PHE A 139 4.95 5.93 14.55
C PHE A 139 3.78 6.46 15.39
N LEU A 140 3.58 5.84 16.55
CA LEU A 140 2.55 6.16 17.54
C LEU A 140 3.08 7.20 18.53
N GLN A 141 2.71 8.47 18.32
CA GLN A 141 3.28 9.61 19.04
C GLN A 141 3.05 9.56 20.55
N ASP A 142 1.88 9.11 20.98
CA ASP A 142 1.48 9.13 22.39
C ASP A 142 2.16 8.01 23.19
N TYR A 143 2.70 7.01 22.49
CA TYR A 143 3.38 5.86 23.08
C TYR A 143 4.88 5.81 22.81
N ASP A 144 5.39 6.67 21.92
CA ASP A 144 6.78 6.64 21.47
C ASP A 144 7.20 5.24 20.94
N VAL A 145 6.33 4.64 20.11
CA VAL A 145 6.51 3.30 19.54
C VAL A 145 6.25 3.31 18.05
N THR A 146 7.10 2.61 17.29
CA THR A 146 6.80 2.23 15.91
C THR A 146 6.12 0.87 15.90
N ALA A 147 4.95 0.79 15.26
CA ALA A 147 4.23 -0.46 15.04
C ALA A 147 4.31 -0.85 13.55
N GLU A 148 4.64 -2.12 13.28
CA GLU A 148 4.91 -2.63 11.94
C GLU A 148 4.15 -3.93 11.68
N VAL A 149 3.73 -4.17 10.43
CA VAL A 149 3.11 -5.44 10.01
C VAL A 149 3.52 -5.80 8.58
N THR A 150 3.82 -7.07 8.37
CA THR A 150 3.99 -7.71 7.06
C THR A 150 3.07 -8.93 7.01
N PRO A 151 2.24 -9.09 5.97
CA PRO A 151 1.22 -10.12 5.92
C PRO A 151 1.73 -11.40 5.26
N THR A 152 1.03 -12.49 5.50
CA THR A 152 1.00 -13.69 4.64
C THR A 152 -0.42 -13.86 4.08
N GLU A 153 -0.74 -15.01 3.49
CA GLU A 153 -2.14 -15.38 3.17
C GLU A 153 -3.05 -15.33 4.41
#